data_AF-A0A2T3Z4P1-F1
#
_entry.id   AF-A0A2T3Z4P1-F1
#
_cell.length_a   1.000
_cell.length_b   1.000
_cell.length_c   1.000
_cell.angle_alpha   90.00
_cell.angle_beta   90.00
_cell.angle_gamma   90.00
#
_symmetry.space_group_name_H-M   'P 1'
#
loop_
_entity.id
_entity.type
_entity.pdbx_description
1 polymer ?
#
loop_
_entity_poly.entity_id
_entity_poly.type
_entity_poly.pdbx_seq_one_letter_code
_entity_poly.pdbx_strand_id
1 'polypeptide(L)'
;MSGGGSGDATLFEEGFTVTHYNQEKYDRVARIMCTSIDSQTLLELDINIELFPCSEGDTLHVVLTTTLSPDGSKEDDKGWRDVGKSGDAPATLADLYDYVCYGKIYKFEETFDGNTINAYVSFGGLLMALKGPVKKLTPLRVDNVYLLIKR
;
A
#
# COMPACT_ATOMS: atom_id res chain seq x y z
N MET A 1 19.33 15.42 -20.98
CA MET A 1 19.99 16.38 -20.07
C MET A 1 19.90 15.83 -18.66
N SER A 2 21.05 15.76 -18.00
CA SER A 2 21.36 15.54 -16.57
C SER A 2 20.22 15.23 -15.59
N GLY A 3 20.38 14.12 -14.85
CA GLY A 3 19.51 13.71 -13.75
C GLY A 3 19.67 14.50 -12.45
N GLY A 4 18.74 14.24 -11.54
CA GLY A 4 18.73 14.60 -10.13
C GLY A 4 17.97 13.52 -9.37
N GLY A 5 18.55 13.00 -8.29
CA GLY A 5 18.25 11.68 -7.74
C GLY A 5 16.79 11.42 -7.34
N SER A 6 16.24 10.32 -7.87
CA SER A 6 15.13 9.62 -7.25
C SER A 6 15.64 9.02 -5.92
N GLY A 7 15.39 9.70 -4.81
CA GLY A 7 15.20 8.95 -3.57
C GLY A 7 13.99 8.06 -3.85
N ASP A 8 14.16 6.73 -3.90
CA ASP A 8 13.08 5.80 -4.26
C ASP A 8 11.86 6.05 -3.36
N ALA A 9 10.90 6.79 -3.89
CA ALA A 9 9.70 7.15 -3.16
C ALA A 9 8.83 5.91 -2.91
N THR A 10 8.91 4.94 -3.83
CA THR A 10 8.38 3.59 -3.72
C THR A 10 9.19 2.81 -2.69
N LEU A 11 8.52 2.41 -1.61
CA LEU A 11 9.11 1.66 -0.52
C LEU A 11 8.96 0.15 -0.71
N PHE A 12 7.88 -0.27 -1.36
CA PHE A 12 7.55 -1.67 -1.60
C PHE A 12 6.64 -1.77 -2.82
N GLU A 13 6.87 -2.77 -3.65
CA GLU A 13 6.08 -3.06 -4.85
C GLU A 13 6.14 -4.56 -5.12
N GLU A 14 4.98 -5.22 -5.14
CA GLU A 14 4.90 -6.67 -5.36
C GLU A 14 3.53 -7.10 -5.88
N GLY A 15 3.51 -8.20 -6.64
CA GLY A 15 2.28 -8.87 -7.07
C GLY A 15 1.83 -9.90 -6.04
N PHE A 16 0.53 -9.91 -5.74
CA PHE A 16 -0.12 -10.81 -4.81
C PHE A 16 -1.29 -11.54 -5.45
N THR A 17 -1.57 -12.75 -4.99
CA THR A 17 -2.83 -13.45 -5.26
C THR A 17 -3.66 -13.49 -3.99
N VAL A 18 -4.94 -13.16 -4.08
CA VAL A 18 -5.87 -13.25 -2.95
C VAL A 18 -6.17 -14.71 -2.67
N THR A 19 -5.82 -15.17 -1.47
CA THR A 19 -5.95 -16.57 -1.04
C THR A 19 -7.13 -16.79 -0.10
N HIS A 20 -7.63 -15.73 0.54
CA HIS A 20 -8.80 -15.80 1.41
C HIS A 20 -9.54 -14.47 1.46
N TYR A 21 -10.87 -14.52 1.55
CA TYR A 21 -11.75 -13.37 1.69
C TYR A 21 -12.68 -13.53 2.91
N ASN A 22 -12.72 -12.54 3.81
CA ASN A 22 -13.60 -12.56 4.98
C ASN A 22 -14.40 -11.26 5.14
N GLN A 23 -15.74 -11.36 5.07
CA GLN A 23 -16.68 -10.25 5.27
C GLN A 23 -17.67 -10.50 6.43
N GLU A 24 -17.50 -11.54 7.24
CA GLU A 24 -18.53 -11.99 8.19
C GLU A 24 -18.96 -10.93 9.22
N LYS A 25 -18.11 -9.94 9.50
CA LYS A 25 -18.31 -8.97 10.57
C LYS A 25 -18.80 -7.59 10.11
N TYR A 26 -18.63 -7.24 8.84
CA TYR A 26 -18.84 -5.87 8.36
C TYR A 26 -19.53 -5.85 7.00
N ASP A 27 -20.51 -4.97 6.83
CA ASP A 27 -21.28 -4.91 5.58
C ASP A 27 -20.46 -4.37 4.40
N ARG A 28 -19.52 -3.45 4.67
CA ARG A 28 -18.76 -2.70 3.63
C ARG A 28 -17.26 -2.92 3.65
N VAL A 29 -16.77 -3.76 4.55
CA VAL A 29 -15.35 -4.02 4.71
C VAL A 29 -15.12 -5.52 4.69
N ALA A 30 -14.15 -5.95 3.90
CA ALA A 30 -13.65 -7.31 3.94
C ALA A 30 -12.18 -7.31 4.32
N ARG A 31 -11.76 -8.32 5.07
CA ARG A 31 -10.35 -8.65 5.26
C ARG A 31 -9.94 -9.68 4.22
N ILE A 32 -9.02 -9.29 3.35
CA ILE A 32 -8.39 -10.20 2.40
C ILE A 32 -7.05 -10.67 2.95
N MET A 33 -6.72 -11.92 2.66
CA MET A 33 -5.37 -12.46 2.84
C MET A 33 -4.82 -12.76 1.46
N CYS A 34 -3.56 -12.36 1.23
CA CYS A 34 -2.90 -12.52 -0.04
C CYS A 34 -1.48 -13.07 0.16
N THR A 35 -1.00 -13.77 -0.85
CA THR A 35 0.36 -14.33 -0.88
C THR A 35 1.08 -13.80 -2.10
N SER A 36 2.34 -13.38 -1.94
CA SER A 36 3.16 -12.92 -3.07
C SER A 36 3.42 -14.04 -4.07
N ILE A 37 3.73 -13.68 -5.31
CA ILE A 37 4.03 -14.64 -6.39
C ILE A 37 5.16 -15.60 -6.00
N ASP A 38 6.19 -15.11 -5.30
CA ASP A 38 7.32 -15.91 -4.83
C ASP A 38 7.06 -16.63 -3.49
N SER A 39 5.86 -16.47 -2.92
CA SER A 39 5.42 -17.03 -1.64
C SER A 39 6.27 -16.62 -0.43
N GLN A 40 7.04 -15.53 -0.53
CA GLN A 40 7.86 -15.02 0.57
C GLN A 40 7.17 -13.95 1.42
N THR A 41 6.14 -13.29 0.86
CA THR A 41 5.44 -12.19 1.51
C THR A 41 3.97 -12.54 1.70
N LEU A 42 3.45 -12.30 2.91
CA LEU A 42 2.03 -12.43 3.24
C LEU A 42 1.45 -11.05 3.53
N LEU A 43 0.29 -10.78 2.95
CA LEU A 43 -0.46 -9.54 3.11
C LEU A 43 -1.82 -9.87 3.73
N GLU A 44 -2.15 -9.23 4.84
CA GLU A 44 -3.51 -9.15 5.36
C GLU A 44 -3.95 -7.69 5.21
N LEU A 45 -5.10 -7.44 4.59
CA LEU A 45 -5.57 -6.08 4.29
C LEU A 45 -7.08 -5.95 4.46
N ASP A 46 -7.52 -4.93 5.18
CA ASP A 46 -8.92 -4.51 5.20
C ASP A 46 -9.20 -3.58 4.00
N ILE A 47 -10.21 -3.89 3.19
CA ILE A 47 -10.60 -3.12 2.00
C ILE A 47 -12.06 -2.69 2.07
N ASN A 48 -12.37 -1.52 1.50
CA ASN A 48 -13.76 -1.12 1.26
C ASN A 48 -14.27 -1.77 -0.03
N ILE A 49 -15.16 -2.74 0.11
CA ILE A 49 -15.63 -3.59 -1.01
C ILE A 49 -16.65 -2.90 -1.92
N GLU A 50 -17.30 -1.82 -1.47
CA GLU A 50 -18.20 -1.04 -2.33
C GLU A 50 -17.40 -0.26 -3.38
N LEU A 51 -16.19 0.17 -3.01
CA LEU A 51 -15.28 0.92 -3.89
C LEU A 51 -14.34 0.01 -4.67
N PHE A 52 -13.87 -1.07 -4.03
CA PHE A 52 -12.89 -2.00 -4.58
C PHE A 52 -13.36 -3.45 -4.40
N PRO A 53 -14.24 -3.94 -5.29
CA PRO A 53 -14.72 -5.33 -5.22
C PRO A 53 -13.58 -6.29 -5.56
N CYS A 54 -13.37 -7.29 -4.70
CA CYS A 54 -12.31 -8.28 -4.84
C CYS A 54 -12.81 -9.67 -4.45
N SER A 55 -12.20 -10.72 -5.01
CA SER A 55 -12.55 -12.13 -4.77
C SER A 55 -11.31 -12.99 -4.62
N GLU A 56 -11.47 -14.16 -4.01
CA GLU A 56 -10.40 -15.17 -3.96
C GLU A 56 -9.96 -15.56 -5.36
N GLY A 57 -8.65 -15.67 -5.57
CA GLY A 57 -8.02 -15.92 -6.87
C GLY A 57 -7.67 -14.66 -7.67
N ASP A 58 -8.16 -13.48 -7.28
CA ASP A 58 -7.77 -12.22 -7.93
C ASP A 58 -6.26 -11.98 -7.75
N THR A 59 -5.65 -11.39 -8.78
CA THR A 59 -4.27 -10.89 -8.71
C THR A 59 -4.29 -9.40 -8.44
N LEU A 60 -3.45 -8.95 -7.51
CA LEU A 60 -3.33 -7.56 -7.09
C LEU A 60 -1.88 -7.13 -7.26
N HIS A 61 -1.68 -6.00 -7.92
CA HIS A 61 -0.40 -5.29 -7.91
C HIS A 61 -0.45 -4.22 -6.82
N VAL A 62 0.39 -4.39 -5.79
CA VAL A 62 0.37 -3.59 -4.57
C VAL A 62 1.64 -2.76 -4.47
N VAL A 63 1.49 -1.45 -4.29
CA VAL A 63 2.59 -0.50 -4.14
C VAL A 63 2.40 0.32 -2.86
N LEU A 64 3.48 0.48 -2.10
CA LEU A 64 3.57 1.37 -0.96
C LEU A 64 4.58 2.48 -1.27
N THR A 65 4.17 3.73 -1.14
CA THR A 65 5.01 4.89 -1.50
C THR A 65 4.86 6.03 -0.50
N THR A 66 5.85 6.91 -0.41
CA THR A 66 5.83 8.09 0.47
C THR A 66 5.18 9.32 -0.15
N THR A 67 4.97 9.33 -1.47
CA THR A 67 4.40 10.47 -2.21
C THR A 67 3.57 10.02 -3.40
N LEU A 68 2.61 10.85 -3.81
CA LEU A 68 1.86 10.67 -5.06
C LEU A 68 2.45 11.48 -6.23
N SER A 69 3.47 12.31 -5.97
CA SER A 69 4.16 13.07 -7.01
C SER A 69 4.87 12.13 -7.99
N PRO A 70 4.61 12.24 -9.31
CA PRO A 70 5.26 11.39 -10.31
C PRO A 70 6.79 11.52 -10.37
N ASP A 71 7.33 12.65 -9.89
CA ASP A 71 8.77 12.92 -9.82
C ASP A 71 9.42 12.47 -8.49
N GLY A 72 8.65 11.87 -7.58
CA GLY A 72 9.14 11.41 -6.27
C GLY A 72 9.37 12.54 -5.26
N SER A 73 8.97 13.78 -5.56
CA SER A 73 9.08 14.89 -4.61
C SER A 73 8.12 14.70 -3.42
N LYS A 74 8.60 14.98 -2.21
CA LYS A 74 7.77 14.94 -1.00
C LYS A 74 6.82 16.14 -0.94
N GLU A 75 5.58 15.90 -0.52
CA GLU A 75 4.57 16.93 -0.35
C GLU A 75 4.49 17.43 1.11
N ASP A 76 5.63 17.67 1.76
CA ASP A 76 5.72 17.81 3.22
C ASP A 76 4.98 19.04 3.83
N ASP A 77 4.38 19.93 3.03
CA ASP A 77 3.74 21.17 3.51
C ASP A 77 2.48 21.61 2.73
N LYS A 78 1.89 20.75 1.89
CA LYS A 78 0.68 21.09 1.15
C LYS A 78 -0.54 20.46 1.81
N GLY A 79 -1.49 21.29 2.25
CA GLY A 79 -2.81 20.79 2.63
C GLY A 79 -3.49 20.06 1.48
N TRP A 80 -4.32 19.05 1.79
CA TRP A 80 -5.04 18.26 0.79
C TRP A 80 -5.80 19.16 -0.19
N ARG A 81 -5.60 18.92 -1.49
CA ARG A 81 -6.37 19.56 -2.57
C ARG A 81 -7.07 18.44 -3.34
N ASP A 82 -8.35 18.63 -3.63
CA ASP A 82 -9.11 17.68 -4.45
C ASP A 82 -8.44 17.55 -5.83
N VAL A 83 -7.86 16.38 -6.08
CA VAL A 83 -7.44 15.94 -7.41
C VAL A 83 -8.70 15.76 -8.27
N GLY A 84 -8.75 16.43 -9.42
CA GLY A 84 -9.77 16.18 -10.46
C GLY A 84 -11.10 16.93 -10.40
N LYS A 85 -11.42 17.75 -9.37
CA LYS A 85 -12.69 18.54 -9.38
C LYS A 85 -12.62 19.89 -10.10
N SER A 86 -11.42 20.41 -10.29
CA SER A 86 -11.13 21.55 -11.16
C SER A 86 -10.11 21.06 -12.17
N GLY A 87 -10.43 21.06 -13.46
CA GLY A 87 -9.68 20.40 -14.55
C GLY A 87 -8.24 20.87 -14.82
N ASP A 88 -7.56 21.39 -13.80
CA ASP A 88 -6.19 21.91 -13.80
C ASP A 88 -5.33 21.27 -12.68
N ALA A 89 -5.85 20.24 -12.00
CA ALA A 89 -5.06 19.47 -11.05
C ALA A 89 -4.00 18.63 -11.81
N PRO A 90 -2.71 18.68 -11.41
CA PRO A 90 -1.67 17.90 -12.06
C PRO A 90 -1.94 16.40 -11.87
N ALA A 91 -1.62 15.61 -12.90
CA ALA A 91 -1.71 14.16 -12.83
C ALA A 91 -0.79 13.62 -11.74
N THR A 92 -1.27 12.63 -11.00
CA THR A 92 -0.57 12.00 -9.87
C THR A 92 -0.44 10.50 -10.09
N LEU A 93 0.39 9.83 -9.28
CA LEU A 93 0.46 8.38 -9.29
C LEU A 93 -0.89 7.73 -8.99
N ALA A 94 -1.77 8.37 -8.22
CA ALA A 94 -3.09 7.84 -7.87
C ALA A 94 -3.98 7.58 -9.10
N ASP A 95 -3.81 8.35 -10.18
CA ASP A 95 -4.62 8.22 -11.41
C ASP A 95 -4.36 6.90 -12.16
N LEU A 96 -3.31 6.17 -11.80
CA LEU A 96 -2.88 4.92 -12.46
C LEU A 96 -3.38 3.64 -11.76
N TYR A 97 -3.96 3.78 -10.56
CA TYR A 97 -4.36 2.69 -9.67
C TYR A 97 -5.85 2.75 -9.36
N ASP A 98 -6.43 1.60 -9.05
CA ASP A 98 -7.87 1.45 -8.86
C ASP A 98 -8.30 1.74 -7.41
N TYR A 99 -7.38 1.59 -6.45
CA TYR A 99 -7.64 1.80 -5.04
C TYR A 99 -6.45 2.46 -4.36
N VAL A 100 -6.72 3.58 -3.68
CA VAL A 100 -5.70 4.41 -3.04
C VAL A 100 -6.10 4.71 -1.60
N CYS A 101 -5.17 4.51 -0.66
CA CYS A 101 -5.35 4.82 0.74
C CYS A 101 -4.13 5.56 1.29
N TYR A 102 -4.34 6.49 2.21
CA TYR A 102 -3.27 7.15 2.97
C TYR A 102 -3.34 6.73 4.42
N GLY A 103 -2.19 6.39 5.01
CA GLY A 103 -2.16 5.81 6.34
C GLY A 103 -0.83 6.00 7.05
N LYS A 104 -0.79 5.48 8.27
CA LYS A 104 0.37 5.55 9.15
C LYS A 104 0.83 4.15 9.52
N ILE A 105 2.13 3.93 9.43
CA ILE A 105 2.75 2.72 9.95
C ILE A 105 2.93 2.91 11.46
N TYR A 106 2.28 2.05 12.25
CA TYR A 106 2.19 2.23 13.70
C TYR A 106 2.99 1.19 14.49
N LYS A 107 3.39 0.09 13.85
CA LYS A 107 4.12 -0.98 14.50
C LYS A 107 5.03 -1.72 13.52
N PHE A 108 6.24 -2.00 13.97
CA PHE A 108 7.21 -2.87 13.31
C PHE A 108 7.71 -3.90 14.31
N GLU A 109 7.71 -5.17 13.92
CA GLU A 109 8.23 -6.26 14.72
C GLU A 109 9.24 -7.06 13.90
N GLU A 110 10.46 -7.19 14.41
CA GLU A 110 11.42 -8.17 13.92
C GLU A 110 11.11 -9.52 14.57
N THR A 111 11.07 -10.58 13.79
CA THR A 111 10.88 -11.93 14.31
C THR A 111 12.16 -12.47 14.96
N PHE A 112 12.01 -13.45 15.85
CA PHE A 112 13.13 -14.02 16.62
C PHE A 112 14.24 -14.64 15.75
N ASP A 113 13.92 -15.05 14.52
CA ASP A 113 14.89 -15.60 13.57
C ASP A 113 15.74 -14.53 12.87
N GLY A 114 15.40 -13.24 13.04
CA GLY A 114 16.10 -12.10 12.44
C GLY A 114 15.98 -11.99 10.92
N ASN A 115 15.18 -12.84 10.27
CA ASN A 115 15.09 -12.91 8.82
C ASN A 115 13.79 -12.29 8.28
N THR A 116 12.76 -12.18 9.10
CA THR A 116 11.47 -11.61 8.71
C THR A 116 11.05 -10.41 9.57
N ILE A 117 10.21 -9.56 8.99
CA ILE A 117 9.63 -8.39 9.63
C ILE A 117 8.12 -8.46 9.45
N ASN A 118 7.39 -8.03 10.48
CA ASN A 118 5.97 -7.72 10.42
C ASN A 118 5.79 -6.20 10.48
N ALA A 119 5.27 -5.61 9.41
CA ALA A 119 4.91 -4.21 9.33
C ALA A 119 3.39 -4.06 9.45
N TYR A 120 2.92 -3.19 10.34
CA TYR A 120 1.49 -2.93 10.54
C TYR A 120 1.14 -1.48 10.24
N VAL A 121 0.17 -1.30 9.35
CA VAL A 121 -0.26 0.00 8.83
C VAL A 121 -1.75 0.19 9.12
N SER A 122 -2.14 1.42 9.41
CA SER A 122 -3.53 1.82 9.57
C SER A 122 -3.88 2.92 8.58
N PHE A 123 -4.87 2.67 7.72
CA PHE A 123 -5.45 3.61 6.77
C PHE A 123 -6.77 4.15 7.33
N GLY A 124 -6.68 4.94 8.41
CA GLY A 124 -7.87 5.50 9.07
C GLY A 124 -8.78 4.47 9.73
N GLY A 125 -8.25 3.31 10.13
CA GLY A 125 -9.01 2.23 10.76
C GLY A 125 -9.07 0.95 9.92
N LEU A 126 -8.81 1.02 8.62
CA LEU A 126 -8.55 -0.15 7.78
C LEU A 126 -7.12 -0.62 8.04
N LEU A 127 -6.96 -1.85 8.53
CA LEU A 127 -5.66 -2.36 8.96
C LEU A 127 -4.98 -3.13 7.83
N MET A 128 -3.66 -3.07 7.83
CA MET A 128 -2.80 -3.90 6.99
C MET A 128 -1.69 -4.52 7.84
N ALA A 129 -1.41 -5.80 7.61
CA ALA A 129 -0.24 -6.48 8.12
C ALA A 129 0.55 -7.08 6.95
N LEU A 130 1.81 -6.71 6.82
CA LEU A 130 2.72 -7.22 5.81
C LEU A 130 3.85 -7.98 6.50
N LYS A 131 3.99 -9.25 6.16
CA LYS A 131 4.95 -10.17 6.78
C LYS A 131 5.86 -10.73 5.69
N GLY A 132 7.17 -10.59 5.85
CA GLY A 132 8.10 -11.04 4.81
C GLY A 132 9.56 -10.76 5.14
N PRO A 133 10.49 -11.03 4.20
CA PRO A 133 11.93 -10.91 4.43
C PRO A 133 12.35 -9.48 4.80
N VAL A 134 13.28 -9.34 5.76
CA VAL A 134 13.84 -8.05 6.20
C VAL A 134 14.26 -7.19 5.01
N LYS A 135 14.92 -7.78 4.02
CA LYS A 135 15.42 -7.05 2.83
C LYS A 135 14.32 -6.36 2.04
N LYS A 136 13.11 -6.96 1.97
CA LYS A 136 11.97 -6.37 1.26
C LYS A 136 11.26 -5.29 2.08
N LEU A 137 11.20 -5.46 3.40
CA LEU A 137 10.34 -4.62 4.26
C LEU A 137 11.10 -3.53 5.02
N THR A 138 12.43 -3.52 4.99
CA THR A 138 13.26 -2.47 5.63
C THR A 138 12.92 -1.05 5.17
N PRO A 139 12.65 -0.77 3.88
CA PRO A 139 12.31 0.58 3.43
C PRO A 139 11.02 1.14 4.05
N LEU A 140 10.15 0.30 4.61
CA LEU A 140 8.90 0.72 5.22
C LEU A 140 9.09 1.43 6.58
N ARG A 141 10.33 1.63 7.09
CA ARG A 141 10.59 2.38 8.32
C ARG A 141 10.37 3.90 8.15
N VAL A 142 9.14 4.28 7.80
CA VAL A 142 8.64 5.64 7.67
C VAL A 142 7.36 5.79 8.50
N ASP A 143 6.95 7.03 8.74
CA ASP A 143 5.71 7.27 9.48
C ASP A 143 4.48 7.10 8.59
N ASN A 144 4.40 7.87 7.50
CA ASN A 144 3.23 7.92 6.63
C ASN A 144 3.48 7.24 5.30
N VAL A 145 2.44 6.62 4.75
CA VAL A 145 2.53 5.83 3.53
C VAL A 145 1.21 5.89 2.74
N TYR A 146 1.33 5.90 1.42
CA TYR A 146 0.24 5.66 0.49
C TYR A 146 0.25 4.19 0.07
N LEU A 147 -0.91 3.55 0.13
CA LEU A 147 -1.19 2.26 -0.48
C LEU A 147 -1.86 2.51 -1.83
N LEU A 148 -1.29 1.93 -2.88
CA LEU A 148 -1.83 1.94 -4.24
C LEU A 148 -2.04 0.49 -4.68
N ILE A 149 -3.24 0.17 -5.16
CA ILE A 149 -3.57 -1.17 -5.65
C ILE A 149 -4.16 -1.06 -7.05
N LYS A 150 -3.63 -1.88 -7.94
CA LYS A 150 -4.17 -2.11 -9.27
C LYS A 150 -4.54 -3.58 -9.39
N ARG A 151 -5.71 -3.86 -9.93
CA ARG A 151 -6.15 -5.24 -10.20
C ARG A 151 -5.76 -5.69 -11.60
#